data_AF-A0A3A8WFH4-F1
#
_entry.id   AF-A0A3A8WFH4-F1
#
_cell.length_a   1.000
_cell.length_b   1.000
_cell.length_c   1.000
_cell.angle_alpha   90.00
_cell.angle_beta   90.00
_cell.angle_gamma   90.00
#
_symmetry.space_group_name_H-M   'P 1'
#
loop_
_entity.id
_entity.type
_entity.pdbx_description
1 polymer ?
#
loop_
_entity_poly.entity_id
_entity_poly.type
_entity_poly.pdbx_seq_one_letter_code
_entity_poly.pdbx_strand_id
1 'polypeptide(L)'
;MEIFKSHRRIAALLLAFALVLSMNGLSSYVSAKSPAVKISQKKLVLTAGKSKKLNITGAKNAKTTWKSSNKKVASVSKNGKVNALKKGTAKITASVKLKTKKNPIKLTCKVTVKAKKDTNNVPEQTASPEPATPAPVTPVPTTPAPSASPNDEYYIPATDGYQTYAPSAKDVSMNNPLLTNSYACDPSAMEYNGRLYVYMTNDSQQYEATYYAGENTYGNIASVHIISTDDMVNWTDHGIFQITGKTGVCSYMNCCWAPCAAHKTVDGKEKFYLYFTNGGWQMGVVEADSPIGPFRDAKGEPLLTADDTTTSPLDPACFIDDDGTAWLTYGNERGGARIRKLSDDMISFDGEETEFNAPHFFEDSGINKINGKYYYSYCSDWKERGQEYSSLGLCSIAYMVSDSVNGPYTYVGDVLPNCGTVFGDWGNNHHSIISFKGKYYMFYHTMVLQAALGCKLGYRSTQVNELTINEDGTLEQVKQDKTGVSQIKDFDPYQETSGTTYSNCAGMMSVTPGTDGSRMEAFSHADRYKYSWSLVKGVNFGESSPKTVKLSFSGQTDKNAAIKICTDSPDGTVIAEGRIEANPDGTAQLVLPVKEITGKHDLYFEFEGDVYNFEKWIFE
;
A
#
# COMPACT_ATOMS: atom_id res chain seq x y z
N MET A 1 -82.07 11.76 -24.66
CA MET A 1 -80.76 12.44 -24.60
C MET A 1 -79.71 11.47 -24.06
N GLU A 2 -79.31 10.45 -24.83
CA GLU A 2 -78.61 9.28 -24.25
C GLU A 2 -77.25 8.95 -24.90
N ILE A 3 -77.03 9.32 -26.17
CA ILE A 3 -75.86 8.89 -26.95
C ILE A 3 -74.52 9.35 -26.32
N PHE A 4 -74.49 10.54 -25.70
CA PHE A 4 -73.26 11.12 -25.14
C PHE A 4 -72.79 10.53 -23.79
N LYS A 5 -73.56 9.68 -23.10
CA LYS A 5 -73.10 9.02 -21.85
C LYS A 5 -72.44 7.65 -22.07
N SER A 6 -72.61 7.03 -23.24
CA SER A 6 -72.03 5.72 -23.56
C SER A 6 -70.51 5.78 -23.75
N HIS A 7 -70.03 6.67 -24.62
CA HIS A 7 -68.66 6.60 -25.14
C HIS A 7 -67.54 6.90 -24.11
N ARG A 8 -67.83 7.62 -23.02
CA ARG A 8 -66.84 7.89 -21.95
C ARG A 8 -66.45 6.65 -21.12
N ARG A 9 -67.25 5.57 -21.12
CA ARG A 9 -66.89 4.32 -20.43
C ARG A 9 -66.10 3.34 -21.30
N ILE A 10 -66.27 3.39 -22.62
CA ILE A 10 -65.55 2.51 -23.57
C ILE A 10 -64.10 2.96 -23.75
N ALA A 11 -63.85 4.28 -23.87
CA ALA A 11 -62.51 4.83 -24.02
C ALA A 11 -61.57 4.48 -22.84
N ALA A 12 -62.09 4.46 -21.61
CA ALA A 12 -61.32 4.13 -20.41
C ALA A 12 -60.89 2.65 -20.35
N LEU A 13 -61.71 1.73 -20.88
CA LEU A 13 -61.41 0.29 -20.90
C LEU A 13 -60.39 -0.09 -21.98
N LEU A 14 -60.41 0.59 -23.13
CA LEU A 14 -59.44 0.33 -24.21
C LEU A 14 -58.02 0.81 -23.86
N LEU A 15 -57.88 1.92 -23.11
CA LEU A 15 -56.57 2.39 -22.65
C LEU A 15 -55.92 1.44 -21.63
N ALA A 16 -56.73 0.80 -20.77
CA ALA A 16 -56.24 -0.16 -19.78
C ALA A 16 -55.72 -1.46 -20.41
N PHE A 17 -56.31 -1.92 -21.51
CA PHE A 17 -55.90 -3.17 -22.17
C PHE A 17 -54.63 -3.02 -23.01
N ALA A 18 -54.37 -1.82 -23.55
CA ALA A 18 -53.16 -1.52 -24.34
C ALA A 18 -51.86 -1.51 -23.50
N LEU A 19 -51.97 -1.29 -22.17
CA LEU A 19 -50.83 -1.12 -21.26
C LEU A 19 -50.31 -2.44 -20.63
N VAL A 20 -50.97 -3.57 -20.88
CA VAL A 20 -50.63 -4.89 -20.31
C VAL A 20 -49.92 -5.82 -21.32
N LEU A 21 -49.82 -5.40 -22.59
CA LEU A 21 -49.31 -6.23 -23.71
C LEU A 21 -47.90 -5.86 -24.20
N SER A 22 -47.21 -4.90 -23.57
CA SER A 22 -45.84 -4.50 -23.90
C SER A 22 -44.75 -5.21 -23.08
N MET A 23 -45.11 -5.95 -22.01
CA MET A 23 -44.15 -6.62 -21.12
C MET A 23 -44.14 -8.15 -21.27
N ASN A 24 -43.79 -8.63 -22.47
CA ASN A 24 -43.43 -10.03 -22.73
C ASN A 24 -42.21 -10.15 -23.65
N GLY A 25 -41.12 -9.49 -23.28
CA GLY A 25 -39.81 -9.80 -23.86
C GLY A 25 -39.39 -11.21 -23.48
N LEU A 26 -39.08 -12.07 -24.45
CA LEU A 26 -38.65 -13.45 -24.20
C LEU A 26 -37.27 -13.46 -23.52
N SER A 27 -37.26 -13.55 -22.19
CA SER A 27 -36.03 -13.88 -21.45
C SER A 27 -35.69 -15.35 -21.70
N SER A 28 -34.75 -15.58 -22.63
CA SER A 28 -34.24 -16.90 -22.99
C SER A 28 -33.37 -17.45 -21.86
N TYR A 29 -34.00 -18.19 -20.93
CA TYR A 29 -33.31 -18.88 -19.83
C TYR A 29 -32.32 -19.93 -20.34
N VAL A 30 -31.08 -19.50 -20.60
CA VAL A 30 -29.93 -20.40 -20.81
C VAL A 30 -29.71 -21.18 -19.52
N SER A 31 -30.01 -22.48 -19.54
CA SER A 31 -29.84 -23.35 -18.38
C SER A 31 -28.35 -23.50 -18.05
N ALA A 32 -27.87 -22.71 -17.09
CA ALA A 32 -26.47 -22.67 -16.69
C ALA A 32 -26.01 -24.04 -16.18
N LYS A 33 -25.16 -24.71 -16.97
CA LYS A 33 -24.68 -26.07 -16.76
C LYS A 33 -23.97 -26.18 -15.40
N SER A 34 -24.58 -26.88 -14.45
CA SER A 34 -24.15 -26.84 -13.04
C SER A 34 -22.67 -27.19 -12.86
N PRO A 35 -21.92 -26.44 -12.01
CA PRO A 35 -20.46 -26.51 -11.96
C PRO A 35 -19.95 -27.91 -11.58
N ALA A 36 -19.04 -28.44 -12.39
CA ALA A 36 -18.47 -29.77 -12.18
C ALA A 36 -17.70 -29.88 -10.86
N VAL A 37 -17.88 -30.98 -10.14
CA VAL A 37 -17.23 -31.21 -8.84
C VAL A 37 -15.72 -31.40 -9.00
N LYS A 38 -14.92 -30.54 -8.37
CA LYS A 38 -13.45 -30.54 -8.47
C LYS A 38 -12.82 -30.61 -7.07
N ILE A 39 -11.57 -31.07 -7.00
CA ILE A 39 -10.68 -30.98 -5.83
C ILE A 39 -9.66 -29.88 -6.10
N SER A 40 -9.33 -29.08 -5.08
CA SER A 40 -8.49 -27.87 -5.25
C SER A 40 -7.13 -28.14 -5.89
N GLN A 41 -6.50 -29.28 -5.59
CA GLN A 41 -5.20 -29.67 -6.16
C GLN A 41 -5.16 -31.19 -6.44
N LYS A 42 -4.51 -31.59 -7.55
CA LYS A 42 -4.25 -33.00 -7.92
C LYS A 42 -2.83 -33.48 -7.53
N LYS A 43 -1.91 -32.56 -7.27
CA LYS A 43 -0.54 -32.78 -6.77
C LYS A 43 -0.28 -31.79 -5.62
N LEU A 44 0.49 -32.19 -4.61
CA LEU A 44 0.85 -31.38 -3.44
C LEU A 44 2.25 -31.78 -2.97
N VAL A 45 3.08 -30.80 -2.57
CA VAL A 45 4.40 -31.03 -1.97
C VAL A 45 4.49 -30.24 -0.66
N LEU A 46 5.04 -30.85 0.39
CA LEU A 46 5.16 -30.28 1.73
C LEU A 46 6.52 -30.65 2.35
N THR A 47 6.90 -29.96 3.43
CA THR A 47 7.98 -30.38 4.34
C THR A 47 7.37 -31.09 5.55
N ALA A 48 8.05 -32.08 6.12
CA ALA A 48 7.60 -32.75 7.34
C ALA A 48 7.34 -31.73 8.47
N GLY A 49 6.24 -31.89 9.20
CA GLY A 49 5.74 -30.93 10.18
C GLY A 49 4.76 -29.89 9.62
N LYS A 50 4.77 -29.61 8.31
CA LYS A 50 3.82 -28.66 7.68
C LYS A 50 2.53 -29.38 7.21
N SER A 51 1.48 -28.60 6.93
CA SER A 51 0.15 -29.13 6.51
C SER A 51 -0.53 -28.23 5.46
N LYS A 52 -1.51 -28.76 4.72
CA LYS A 52 -2.36 -27.98 3.78
C LYS A 52 -3.76 -28.61 3.67
N LYS A 53 -4.80 -27.78 3.57
CA LYS A 53 -6.20 -28.21 3.40
C LYS A 53 -6.53 -28.42 1.91
N LEU A 54 -7.13 -29.56 1.58
CA LEU A 54 -7.70 -29.83 0.26
C LEU A 54 -9.20 -29.54 0.29
N ASN A 55 -9.67 -28.68 -0.61
CA ASN A 55 -11.07 -28.25 -0.70
C ASN A 55 -11.78 -28.93 -1.87
N ILE A 56 -13.11 -29.06 -1.77
CA ILE A 56 -13.98 -29.56 -2.86
C ILE A 56 -14.88 -28.43 -3.32
N THR A 57 -14.86 -28.13 -4.62
CA THR A 57 -15.72 -27.12 -5.26
C THR A 57 -16.78 -27.79 -6.15
N GLY A 58 -17.86 -27.07 -6.48
CA GLY A 58 -18.97 -27.60 -7.29
C GLY A 58 -19.94 -28.54 -6.54
N ALA A 59 -19.77 -28.75 -5.23
CA ALA A 59 -20.58 -29.67 -4.43
C ALA A 59 -21.12 -29.04 -3.13
N LYS A 60 -21.88 -27.94 -3.24
CA LYS A 60 -22.58 -27.34 -2.10
C LYS A 60 -23.45 -28.40 -1.40
N ASN A 61 -23.41 -28.43 -0.06
CA ASN A 61 -24.19 -29.32 0.82
C ASN A 61 -23.98 -30.84 0.59
N ALA A 62 -22.82 -31.26 0.06
CA ALA A 62 -22.49 -32.65 -0.18
C ALA A 62 -21.65 -33.30 0.94
N LYS A 63 -22.04 -34.50 1.40
CA LYS A 63 -21.28 -35.24 2.43
C LYS A 63 -19.99 -35.80 1.83
N THR A 64 -18.84 -35.37 2.36
CA THR A 64 -17.51 -35.74 1.86
C THR A 64 -16.74 -36.56 2.90
N THR A 65 -16.11 -37.65 2.47
CA THR A 65 -15.26 -38.52 3.30
C THR A 65 -13.84 -38.58 2.75
N TRP A 66 -12.84 -38.40 3.60
CA TRP A 66 -11.42 -38.37 3.23
C TRP A 66 -10.65 -39.64 3.64
N LYS A 67 -9.72 -40.10 2.80
CA LYS A 67 -8.81 -41.23 3.09
C LYS A 67 -7.41 -40.97 2.53
N SER A 68 -6.37 -41.28 3.31
CA SER A 68 -4.98 -41.38 2.83
C SER A 68 -4.62 -42.84 2.50
N SER A 69 -3.84 -43.05 1.44
CA SER A 69 -3.25 -44.36 1.12
C SER A 69 -2.06 -44.73 2.01
N ASN A 70 -1.38 -43.74 2.62
CA ASN A 70 -0.28 -43.98 3.55
C ASN A 70 -0.28 -42.92 4.66
N LYS A 71 -0.97 -43.23 5.76
CA LYS A 71 -1.08 -42.37 6.94
C LYS A 71 0.25 -42.07 7.64
N LYS A 72 1.32 -42.86 7.41
CA LYS A 72 2.66 -42.63 8.01
C LYS A 72 3.49 -41.58 7.23
N VAL A 73 3.15 -41.33 5.97
CA VAL A 73 3.76 -40.26 5.16
C VAL A 73 2.92 -38.99 5.24
N ALA A 74 1.61 -39.10 4.98
CA ALA A 74 0.68 -38.00 5.12
C ALA A 74 -0.67 -38.48 5.66
N SER A 75 -1.11 -37.91 6.78
CA SER A 75 -2.46 -38.11 7.32
C SER A 75 -3.45 -37.12 6.70
N VAL A 76 -4.75 -37.40 6.80
CA VAL A 76 -5.80 -36.45 6.40
C VAL A 76 -6.94 -36.49 7.41
N SER A 77 -7.42 -35.31 7.80
CA SER A 77 -8.52 -35.13 8.75
C SER A 77 -9.91 -35.35 8.12
N LYS A 78 -10.96 -35.33 8.95
CA LYS A 78 -12.36 -35.35 8.48
C LYS A 78 -12.71 -34.12 7.60
N ASN A 79 -12.03 -32.99 7.76
CA ASN A 79 -12.26 -31.74 7.02
C ASN A 79 -11.21 -31.45 5.90
N GLY A 80 -10.40 -32.45 5.51
CA GLY A 80 -9.49 -32.35 4.36
C GLY A 80 -8.12 -31.70 4.65
N LYS A 81 -7.78 -31.38 5.91
CA LYS A 81 -6.43 -30.95 6.31
C LYS A 81 -5.47 -32.14 6.21
N VAL A 82 -4.51 -32.05 5.30
CA VAL A 82 -3.45 -33.03 5.05
C VAL A 82 -2.20 -32.62 5.83
N ASN A 83 -1.70 -33.47 6.72
CA ASN A 83 -0.49 -33.21 7.51
C ASN A 83 0.66 -34.05 6.96
N ALA A 84 1.81 -33.43 6.69
CA ALA A 84 3.01 -34.12 6.21
C ALA A 84 3.87 -34.58 7.39
N LEU A 85 4.07 -35.90 7.51
CA LEU A 85 4.67 -36.51 8.70
C LEU A 85 6.11 -37.00 8.47
N LYS A 86 6.36 -37.66 7.32
CA LYS A 86 7.69 -38.20 6.99
C LYS A 86 7.93 -38.21 5.48
N LYS A 87 9.19 -37.99 5.06
CA LYS A 87 9.66 -38.04 3.66
C LYS A 87 9.11 -39.28 2.95
N GLY A 88 8.48 -39.09 1.79
CA GLY A 88 7.81 -40.14 1.01
C GLY A 88 6.69 -39.58 0.12
N THR A 89 5.82 -40.45 -0.40
CA THR A 89 4.58 -40.04 -1.09
C THR A 89 3.32 -40.79 -0.61
N ALA A 90 2.16 -40.16 -0.75
CA ALA A 90 0.84 -40.72 -0.42
C ALA A 90 -0.24 -40.22 -1.38
N LYS A 91 -1.33 -40.96 -1.56
CA LYS A 91 -2.52 -40.53 -2.32
C LYS A 91 -3.66 -40.21 -1.35
N ILE A 92 -4.11 -38.96 -1.34
CA ILE A 92 -5.30 -38.52 -0.62
C ILE A 92 -6.51 -38.66 -1.54
N THR A 93 -7.62 -39.18 -1.03
CA THR A 93 -8.87 -39.39 -1.76
C THR A 93 -10.03 -38.76 -1.01
N ALA A 94 -10.80 -37.90 -1.68
CA ALA A 94 -12.12 -37.46 -1.27
C ALA A 94 -13.19 -38.32 -1.95
N SER A 95 -14.20 -38.75 -1.20
CA SER A 95 -15.42 -39.39 -1.72
C SER A 95 -16.62 -38.49 -1.41
N VAL A 96 -17.21 -37.88 -2.43
CA VAL A 96 -18.23 -36.84 -2.33
C VAL A 96 -19.60 -37.42 -2.71
N LYS A 97 -20.53 -37.50 -1.75
CA LYS A 97 -21.91 -37.98 -2.00
C LYS A 97 -22.85 -36.80 -2.22
N LEU A 98 -23.26 -36.59 -3.47
CA LEU A 98 -24.33 -35.67 -3.86
C LEU A 98 -25.70 -36.29 -3.56
N LYS A 99 -26.70 -35.47 -3.20
CA LYS A 99 -28.10 -35.95 -3.05
C LYS A 99 -28.66 -36.55 -4.36
N THR A 100 -28.21 -36.05 -5.51
CA THR A 100 -28.69 -36.40 -6.85
C THR A 100 -27.96 -37.59 -7.51
N LYS A 101 -27.00 -38.23 -6.84
CA LYS A 101 -26.27 -39.39 -7.41
C LYS A 101 -26.15 -40.55 -6.42
N LYS A 102 -26.57 -41.75 -6.86
CA LYS A 102 -26.54 -43.00 -6.08
C LYS A 102 -25.12 -43.37 -5.60
N ASN A 103 -24.12 -43.14 -6.46
CA ASN A 103 -22.70 -43.43 -6.19
C ASN A 103 -21.89 -42.15 -5.90
N PRO A 104 -20.96 -42.16 -4.93
CA PRO A 104 -20.14 -41.00 -4.59
C PRO A 104 -19.03 -40.75 -5.64
N ILE A 105 -18.77 -39.48 -5.93
CA ILE A 105 -17.69 -39.04 -6.82
C ILE A 105 -16.37 -39.15 -6.07
N LYS A 106 -15.36 -39.83 -6.66
CA LYS A 106 -14.02 -39.96 -6.08
C LYS A 106 -13.04 -38.99 -6.75
N LEU A 107 -12.36 -38.18 -5.94
CA LEU A 107 -11.36 -37.20 -6.37
C LEU A 107 -10.06 -37.44 -5.60
N THR A 108 -8.90 -37.27 -6.25
CA THR A 108 -7.61 -37.67 -5.65
C THR A 108 -6.49 -36.65 -5.84
N CYS A 109 -5.61 -36.55 -4.84
CA CYS A 109 -4.38 -35.75 -4.87
C CYS A 109 -3.16 -36.62 -4.51
N LYS A 110 -2.04 -36.47 -5.23
CA LYS A 110 -0.73 -37.09 -4.89
C LYS A 110 0.09 -36.12 -4.04
N VAL A 111 0.50 -36.55 -2.85
CA VAL A 111 1.25 -35.77 -1.86
C VAL A 111 2.69 -36.28 -1.76
N THR A 112 3.67 -35.37 -1.62
CA THR A 112 5.11 -35.64 -1.46
C THR A 112 5.70 -34.84 -0.27
N VAL A 113 6.69 -35.37 0.46
CA VAL A 113 7.19 -34.78 1.73
C VAL A 113 8.74 -34.60 1.80
N LYS A 114 9.24 -33.48 2.39
CA LYS A 114 10.67 -33.06 2.61
C LYS A 114 11.07 -32.96 4.13
N ALA A 115 12.21 -32.33 4.53
CA ALA A 115 12.79 -32.26 5.92
C ALA A 115 13.41 -30.86 6.36
N LYS A 116 14.03 -30.71 7.56
CA LYS A 116 14.40 -29.43 8.30
C LYS A 116 15.86 -29.36 8.90
N LYS A 117 16.34 -28.22 9.49
CA LYS A 117 17.68 -27.90 10.14
C LYS A 117 17.63 -26.71 11.18
N ASP A 118 18.67 -26.45 12.03
CA ASP A 118 18.74 -25.49 13.23
C ASP A 118 20.21 -25.05 13.71
N THR A 119 20.47 -23.90 14.47
CA THR A 119 21.73 -23.48 15.29
C THR A 119 21.68 -22.09 16.08
N ASN A 120 22.58 -21.73 17.07
CA ASN A 120 22.57 -20.54 18.04
C ASN A 120 23.95 -19.89 18.57
N ASN A 121 23.96 -18.62 19.13
CA ASN A 121 24.66 -18.01 20.36
C ASN A 121 25.27 -16.54 20.28
N VAL A 122 25.17 -15.66 21.34
CA VAL A 122 25.58 -14.17 21.41
C VAL A 122 25.83 -13.58 22.87
N PRO A 123 26.74 -12.58 23.15
CA PRO A 123 26.87 -11.83 24.47
C PRO A 123 27.48 -10.35 24.61
N GLU A 124 26.81 -9.39 25.32
CA GLU A 124 27.25 -8.37 26.39
C GLU A 124 28.43 -7.30 26.22
N GLN A 125 28.67 -6.14 26.93
CA GLN A 125 28.10 -5.32 28.08
C GLN A 125 28.73 -3.84 28.32
N THR A 126 28.01 -2.88 28.99
CA THR A 126 28.41 -1.65 29.85
C THR A 126 29.01 -0.28 29.35
N ALA A 127 28.88 0.93 30.01
CA ALA A 127 27.85 1.62 30.88
C ALA A 127 28.20 3.09 31.44
N SER A 128 27.22 4.05 31.47
CA SER A 128 26.96 5.24 32.39
C SER A 128 28.00 6.42 32.52
N PRO A 129 27.75 7.66 33.08
CA PRO A 129 26.57 8.36 33.74
C PRO A 129 26.07 9.68 33.04
N GLU A 130 25.06 10.52 33.42
CA GLU A 130 24.26 10.93 34.65
C GLU A 130 24.64 12.35 35.28
N PRO A 131 23.87 13.09 36.15
CA PRO A 131 23.13 14.31 35.71
C PRO A 131 23.12 15.63 36.58
N ALA A 132 22.37 16.67 36.11
CA ALA A 132 21.82 17.85 36.82
C ALA A 132 20.59 18.47 36.08
N THR A 133 19.90 19.49 36.64
CA THR A 133 18.59 20.03 36.16
C THR A 133 18.43 21.55 36.31
N PRO A 134 17.61 22.26 35.49
CA PRO A 134 16.50 23.07 36.06
C PRO A 134 15.25 23.35 35.18
N ALA A 135 14.10 23.57 35.85
CA ALA A 135 12.97 24.51 35.58
C ALA A 135 12.22 24.59 34.20
N PRO A 136 10.89 24.91 34.19
CA PRO A 136 10.05 24.97 32.98
C PRO A 136 9.84 26.38 32.38
N VAL A 137 9.47 26.46 31.09
CA VAL A 137 9.21 27.71 30.34
C VAL A 137 7.93 27.63 29.46
N THR A 138 7.33 28.78 29.15
CA THR A 138 6.06 28.98 28.41
C THR A 138 6.21 29.05 26.88
N PRO A 139 5.14 28.83 26.08
CA PRO A 139 5.21 28.72 24.61
C PRO A 139 5.57 30.02 23.86
N VAL A 140 6.09 29.86 22.64
CA VAL A 140 6.64 30.91 21.76
C VAL A 140 5.62 31.34 20.68
N PRO A 141 5.57 32.63 20.25
CA PRO A 141 4.63 33.11 19.23
C PRO A 141 5.05 32.80 17.78
N THR A 142 4.09 32.70 16.88
CA THR A 142 4.30 32.51 15.44
C THR A 142 4.61 33.82 14.70
N THR A 143 5.54 33.76 13.73
CA THR A 143 5.79 34.81 12.74
C THR A 143 5.00 34.55 11.45
N PRO A 144 4.55 35.58 10.70
CA PRO A 144 3.80 35.37 9.46
C PRO A 144 4.71 34.86 8.32
N ALA A 145 4.20 33.91 7.53
CA ALA A 145 4.88 33.43 6.33
C ALA A 145 4.86 34.49 5.19
N PRO A 146 5.88 34.52 4.31
CA PRO A 146 5.88 35.37 3.13
C PRO A 146 4.86 34.85 2.09
N SER A 147 4.10 35.77 1.48
CA SER A 147 3.19 35.42 0.39
C SER A 147 3.96 35.18 -0.91
N ALA A 148 3.96 33.93 -1.36
CA ALA A 148 4.15 33.57 -2.76
C ALA A 148 2.79 33.11 -3.30
N SER A 149 2.37 33.61 -4.46
CA SER A 149 1.18 33.08 -5.12
C SER A 149 1.41 31.61 -5.48
N PRO A 150 0.49 30.68 -5.17
CA PRO A 150 0.49 29.38 -5.82
C PRO A 150 0.34 29.60 -7.33
N ASN A 151 1.13 28.89 -8.13
CA ASN A 151 0.84 28.79 -9.56
C ASN A 151 -0.37 27.88 -9.76
N ASP A 152 -1.17 28.17 -10.79
CA ASP A 152 -2.40 27.44 -11.07
C ASP A 152 -2.12 25.94 -11.38
N GLU A 153 -2.58 25.11 -10.44
CA GLU A 153 -2.71 23.65 -10.54
C GLU A 153 -1.40 22.83 -10.71
N TYR A 154 -1.48 21.54 -10.35
CA TYR A 154 -0.47 20.49 -10.56
C TYR A 154 0.84 20.55 -9.76
N TYR A 155 1.45 19.37 -9.55
CA TYR A 155 2.72 19.17 -8.83
C TYR A 155 3.93 19.44 -9.75
N ILE A 156 3.99 20.65 -10.31
CA ILE A 156 4.93 21.01 -11.38
C ILE A 156 5.71 22.28 -11.00
N PRO A 157 7.04 22.21 -10.79
CA PRO A 157 7.87 23.37 -10.47
C PRO A 157 7.68 24.56 -11.41
N ALA A 158 7.92 25.77 -10.89
CA ALA A 158 7.98 26.98 -11.69
C ALA A 158 9.22 26.96 -12.62
N THR A 159 9.07 27.51 -13.83
CA THR A 159 10.14 27.59 -14.84
C THR A 159 10.12 28.92 -15.56
N ASP A 160 11.32 29.46 -15.85
CA ASP A 160 11.47 30.66 -16.67
C ASP A 160 11.19 30.36 -18.15
N GLY A 161 9.91 30.42 -18.52
CA GLY A 161 9.43 30.22 -19.88
C GLY A 161 9.27 28.76 -20.30
N TYR A 162 9.00 28.58 -21.61
CA TYR A 162 8.62 27.30 -22.22
C TYR A 162 9.78 26.28 -22.27
N GLN A 163 9.49 25.05 -21.86
CA GLN A 163 10.44 23.93 -21.84
C GLN A 163 10.10 22.88 -22.90
N THR A 164 11.05 22.02 -23.28
CA THR A 164 10.71 20.82 -24.08
C THR A 164 10.00 19.77 -23.22
N TYR A 165 10.40 19.63 -21.95
CA TYR A 165 9.91 18.61 -21.03
C TYR A 165 9.30 19.27 -19.78
N ALA A 166 8.28 18.65 -19.21
CA ALA A 166 7.76 19.03 -17.91
C ALA A 166 8.89 18.99 -16.86
N PRO A 167 9.08 20.02 -16.03
CA PRO A 167 10.09 20.05 -14.99
C PRO A 167 9.72 19.04 -13.89
N SER A 168 10.68 18.22 -13.43
CA SER A 168 10.44 17.30 -12.31
C SER A 168 10.89 17.89 -10.99
N ALA A 169 10.11 17.65 -9.93
CA ALA A 169 10.47 18.00 -8.56
C ALA A 169 11.54 17.08 -7.94
N LYS A 170 11.92 15.98 -8.61
CA LYS A 170 13.02 15.09 -8.23
C LYS A 170 13.99 14.92 -9.41
N ASP A 171 15.25 15.27 -9.16
CA ASP A 171 16.37 15.02 -10.08
C ASP A 171 16.42 13.53 -10.47
N VAL A 172 16.68 13.22 -11.74
CA VAL A 172 16.66 11.84 -12.25
C VAL A 172 17.74 10.94 -11.64
N SER A 173 18.82 11.50 -11.07
CA SER A 173 19.83 10.77 -10.31
C SER A 173 19.41 10.40 -8.88
N MET A 174 18.31 10.97 -8.38
CA MET A 174 17.80 10.80 -7.01
C MET A 174 16.60 9.83 -6.98
N ASN A 175 16.50 9.01 -5.91
CA ASN A 175 15.37 8.11 -5.74
C ASN A 175 14.37 8.59 -4.67
N ASN A 176 14.79 9.46 -3.73
CA ASN A 176 13.90 10.13 -2.75
C ASN A 176 13.52 11.56 -3.20
N PRO A 177 12.29 12.05 -2.93
CA PRO A 177 11.14 11.34 -2.35
C PRO A 177 10.55 10.29 -3.30
N LEU A 178 9.78 9.33 -2.78
CA LEU A 178 9.25 8.22 -3.59
C LEU A 178 8.30 8.70 -4.69
N LEU A 179 7.47 9.71 -4.38
CA LEU A 179 6.52 10.35 -5.28
C LEU A 179 6.94 11.80 -5.57
N THR A 180 6.70 12.26 -6.80
CA THR A 180 6.88 13.65 -7.25
C THR A 180 5.56 14.38 -7.54
N ASN A 181 4.46 13.63 -7.61
CA ASN A 181 3.14 14.02 -8.10
C ASN A 181 2.04 13.94 -7.02
N SER A 182 2.42 13.73 -5.75
CA SER A 182 1.52 13.73 -4.60
C SER A 182 2.31 13.97 -3.31
N TYR A 183 1.70 14.70 -2.38
CA TYR A 183 2.12 14.72 -0.98
C TYR A 183 1.49 13.51 -0.29
N ALA A 184 2.33 12.51 0.00
CA ALA A 184 1.96 11.30 0.69
C ALA A 184 3.02 10.98 1.74
N CYS A 185 2.57 10.66 2.95
CA CYS A 185 3.36 10.69 4.17
C CYS A 185 2.84 9.66 5.20
N ASP A 186 3.38 9.68 6.41
CA ASP A 186 3.04 8.76 7.51
C ASP A 186 3.11 7.28 7.05
N PRO A 187 4.29 6.82 6.57
CA PRO A 187 4.37 5.66 5.68
C PRO A 187 4.47 4.33 6.44
N SER A 188 3.48 3.44 6.29
CA SER A 188 3.59 2.04 6.72
C SER A 188 3.98 1.13 5.56
N ALA A 189 5.01 0.29 5.78
CA ALA A 189 5.53 -0.62 4.75
C ALA A 189 5.23 -2.11 5.07
N MET A 190 4.64 -2.84 4.11
CA MET A 190 4.24 -4.24 4.25
C MET A 190 4.74 -5.08 3.06
N GLU A 191 5.48 -6.16 3.34
CA GLU A 191 5.88 -7.15 2.32
C GLU A 191 4.71 -8.09 2.00
N TYR A 192 4.50 -8.39 0.71
CA TYR A 192 3.64 -9.50 0.30
C TYR A 192 4.03 -10.08 -1.07
N ASN A 193 4.32 -11.40 -1.10
CA ASN A 193 4.65 -12.18 -2.29
C ASN A 193 5.84 -11.66 -3.13
N GLY A 194 6.83 -11.04 -2.49
CA GLY A 194 8.05 -10.53 -3.11
C GLY A 194 7.96 -9.07 -3.60
N ARG A 195 6.84 -8.39 -3.36
CA ARG A 195 6.69 -6.94 -3.48
C ARG A 195 6.61 -6.29 -2.10
N LEU A 196 7.04 -5.04 -2.02
CA LEU A 196 6.84 -4.18 -0.86
C LEU A 196 5.77 -3.14 -1.18
N TYR A 197 4.72 -3.07 -0.37
CA TYR A 197 3.63 -2.09 -0.48
C TYR A 197 3.82 -1.02 0.60
N VAL A 198 3.61 0.25 0.27
CA VAL A 198 3.71 1.38 1.19
C VAL A 198 2.38 2.14 1.19
N TYR A 199 1.83 2.34 2.37
CA TYR A 199 0.53 2.95 2.64
C TYR A 199 0.76 4.28 3.36
N MET A 200 0.09 5.33 2.92
CA MET A 200 0.41 6.70 3.33
C MET A 200 -0.84 7.55 3.57
N THR A 201 -0.76 8.44 4.55
CA THR A 201 -1.69 9.58 4.71
C THR A 201 -1.63 10.45 3.46
N ASN A 202 -2.79 10.79 2.92
CA ASN A 202 -2.90 11.55 1.67
C ASN A 202 -2.92 13.07 1.93
N ASP A 203 -1.76 13.64 2.31
CA ASP A 203 -1.55 15.09 2.49
C ASP A 203 -2.04 15.91 1.27
N SER A 204 -1.96 15.35 0.04
CA SER A 204 -2.53 15.95 -1.19
C SER A 204 -4.00 16.36 -1.04
N GLN A 205 -4.83 15.56 -0.36
CA GLN A 205 -6.25 15.85 -0.20
C GLN A 205 -6.51 17.12 0.64
N GLN A 206 -5.61 17.46 1.56
CA GLN A 206 -5.64 18.72 2.29
C GLN A 206 -5.11 19.89 1.44
N TYR A 207 -4.09 19.66 0.61
CA TYR A 207 -3.56 20.68 -0.31
C TYR A 207 -4.62 21.11 -1.34
N GLU A 208 -5.33 20.14 -1.93
CA GLU A 208 -6.46 20.37 -2.83
C GLU A 208 -7.64 21.07 -2.12
N ALA A 209 -8.01 20.60 -0.92
CA ALA A 209 -9.10 21.20 -0.13
C ALA A 209 -8.81 22.63 0.37
N THR A 210 -7.53 23.06 0.34
CA THR A 210 -7.10 24.43 0.65
C THR A 210 -6.73 25.25 -0.59
N TYR A 211 -7.18 24.83 -1.78
CA TYR A 211 -6.94 25.50 -3.07
C TYR A 211 -5.45 25.73 -3.37
N TYR A 212 -4.62 24.73 -3.01
CA TYR A 212 -3.16 24.74 -3.19
C TYR A 212 -2.43 25.89 -2.44
N ALA A 213 -3.10 26.54 -1.49
CA ALA A 213 -2.65 27.80 -0.87
C ALA A 213 -2.59 27.78 0.67
N GLY A 214 -3.33 26.88 1.33
CA GLY A 214 -3.44 26.85 2.80
C GLY A 214 -2.49 25.87 3.47
N GLU A 215 -2.23 26.10 4.75
CA GLU A 215 -1.41 25.23 5.59
C GLU A 215 -2.02 23.82 5.74
N ASN A 216 -1.14 22.84 5.94
CA ASN A 216 -1.52 21.45 6.19
C ASN A 216 -2.10 21.31 7.61
N THR A 217 -3.43 21.43 7.73
CA THR A 217 -4.15 21.25 9.00
C THR A 217 -4.72 19.84 9.17
N TYR A 218 -4.38 18.90 8.27
CA TYR A 218 -4.76 17.48 8.22
C TYR A 218 -6.28 17.17 8.16
N GLY A 219 -7.16 18.13 8.47
CA GLY A 219 -8.58 17.93 8.75
C GLY A 219 -9.47 17.53 7.57
N ASN A 220 -8.96 17.56 6.34
CA ASN A 220 -9.67 17.07 5.15
C ASN A 220 -9.20 15.69 4.66
N ILE A 221 -8.18 15.08 5.30
CA ILE A 221 -7.56 13.84 4.81
C ILE A 221 -8.40 12.62 5.20
N ALA A 222 -9.18 12.14 4.23
CA ALA A 222 -10.16 11.05 4.35
C ALA A 222 -9.86 9.86 3.41
N SER A 223 -8.66 9.85 2.85
CA SER A 223 -8.14 8.83 1.93
C SER A 223 -6.68 8.49 2.22
N VAL A 224 -6.23 7.34 1.71
CA VAL A 224 -4.83 6.86 1.79
C VAL A 224 -4.26 6.67 0.39
N HIS A 225 -2.98 7.00 0.21
CA HIS A 225 -2.23 6.74 -1.02
C HIS A 225 -1.46 5.42 -0.87
N ILE A 226 -1.52 4.51 -1.85
CA ILE A 226 -0.78 3.24 -1.83
C ILE A 226 0.16 3.13 -3.03
N ILE A 227 1.42 2.77 -2.80
CA ILE A 227 2.43 2.46 -3.84
C ILE A 227 3.05 1.07 -3.60
N SER A 228 3.68 0.44 -4.60
CA SER A 228 4.50 -0.76 -4.38
C SER A 228 5.65 -0.95 -5.35
N THR A 229 6.73 -1.55 -4.87
CA THR A 229 7.93 -1.88 -5.65
C THR A 229 8.33 -3.35 -5.51
N ASP A 230 9.22 -3.83 -6.37
CA ASP A 230 10.08 -4.96 -6.05
C ASP A 230 11.57 -4.73 -6.34
N ASP A 231 11.99 -3.49 -6.62
CA ASP A 231 13.39 -3.12 -6.85
C ASP A 231 13.86 -1.89 -6.04
N MET A 232 12.99 -1.31 -5.21
CA MET A 232 13.20 -0.12 -4.36
C MET A 232 13.32 1.21 -5.10
N VAL A 233 13.21 1.24 -6.44
CA VAL A 233 13.44 2.44 -7.26
C VAL A 233 12.30 2.72 -8.22
N ASN A 234 11.75 1.70 -8.87
CA ASN A 234 10.54 1.79 -9.68
C ASN A 234 9.34 1.44 -8.80
N TRP A 235 8.44 2.41 -8.64
CA TRP A 235 7.24 2.31 -7.83
C TRP A 235 6.02 2.26 -8.75
N THR A 236 5.25 1.18 -8.64
CA THR A 236 3.89 1.13 -9.17
C THR A 236 2.99 1.87 -8.18
N ASP A 237 2.50 3.01 -8.61
CA ASP A 237 1.47 3.79 -7.94
C ASP A 237 0.11 3.07 -8.08
N HIS A 238 -0.57 2.80 -6.94
CA HIS A 238 -1.91 2.18 -6.88
C HIS A 238 -3.00 3.18 -6.51
N GLY A 239 -2.67 4.47 -6.40
CA GLY A 239 -3.61 5.57 -6.30
C GLY A 239 -4.20 5.79 -4.92
N ILE A 240 -5.31 6.53 -4.92
CA ILE A 240 -5.93 7.11 -3.72
C ILE A 240 -7.20 6.34 -3.35
N PHE A 241 -7.21 5.75 -2.16
CA PHE A 241 -8.33 4.94 -1.65
C PHE A 241 -9.09 5.74 -0.60
N GLN A 242 -10.34 6.11 -0.91
CA GLN A 242 -11.22 6.82 0.02
C GLN A 242 -11.70 5.88 1.14
N ILE A 243 -11.22 6.09 2.37
CA ILE A 243 -11.53 5.23 3.52
C ILE A 243 -12.66 5.81 4.35
N THR A 244 -12.64 7.11 4.61
CA THR A 244 -13.58 7.81 5.51
C THR A 244 -14.33 8.93 4.79
N GLY A 245 -15.14 9.71 5.52
CA GLY A 245 -15.95 10.79 4.95
C GLY A 245 -17.12 10.28 4.10
N LYS A 246 -17.84 11.20 3.46
CA LYS A 246 -19.17 10.96 2.84
C LYS A 246 -19.22 9.84 1.79
N THR A 247 -18.09 9.51 1.17
CA THR A 247 -17.95 8.51 0.10
C THR A 247 -17.03 7.33 0.48
N GLY A 248 -16.42 7.35 1.67
CA GLY A 248 -15.58 6.27 2.16
C GLY A 248 -16.36 5.07 2.70
N VAL A 249 -15.68 3.94 2.86
CA VAL A 249 -16.28 2.71 3.40
C VAL A 249 -16.62 2.83 4.89
N CYS A 250 -15.84 3.59 5.66
CA CYS A 250 -16.07 3.94 7.06
C CYS A 250 -16.64 5.36 7.18
N SER A 251 -17.77 5.64 6.53
CA SER A 251 -18.33 6.99 6.35
C SER A 251 -18.90 7.67 7.61
N TYR A 252 -18.86 6.99 8.76
CA TYR A 252 -19.12 7.57 10.09
C TYR A 252 -17.86 8.20 10.73
N MET A 253 -16.68 7.97 10.16
CA MET A 253 -15.44 8.67 10.50
C MET A 253 -15.18 9.81 9.52
N ASN A 254 -14.42 10.83 9.95
CA ASN A 254 -14.08 11.97 9.12
C ASN A 254 -12.71 11.76 8.44
N CYS A 255 -11.67 11.55 9.23
CA CYS A 255 -10.28 11.44 8.77
C CYS A 255 -9.73 10.01 8.83
N CYS A 256 -8.68 9.75 8.04
CA CYS A 256 -7.81 8.58 8.19
C CYS A 256 -6.32 8.98 8.05
N TRP A 257 -5.67 9.18 9.19
CA TRP A 257 -4.22 9.46 9.28
C TRP A 257 -3.46 8.21 9.76
N ALA A 258 -2.13 8.24 9.63
CA ALA A 258 -1.20 7.20 10.09
C ALA A 258 -1.67 5.76 9.76
N PRO A 259 -1.78 5.40 8.46
CA PRO A 259 -2.34 4.11 8.07
C PRO A 259 -1.32 2.97 8.24
N CYS A 260 -1.59 2.01 9.12
CA CYS A 260 -0.75 0.82 9.29
C CYS A 260 -1.34 -0.43 8.62
N ALA A 261 -0.56 -1.06 7.74
CA ALA A 261 -0.97 -2.23 6.99
C ALA A 261 -0.42 -3.55 7.57
N ALA A 262 -1.29 -4.55 7.69
CA ALA A 262 -0.93 -5.91 8.08
C ALA A 262 -1.69 -6.95 7.26
N HIS A 263 -1.18 -8.19 7.17
CA HIS A 263 -1.90 -9.30 6.54
C HIS A 263 -1.85 -10.57 7.40
N LYS A 264 -2.96 -11.33 7.44
CA LYS A 264 -3.06 -12.58 8.21
C LYS A 264 -3.95 -13.61 7.50
N THR A 265 -3.56 -14.88 7.57
CA THR A 265 -4.41 -15.99 7.12
C THR A 265 -5.56 -16.26 8.11
N VAL A 266 -6.65 -15.49 8.01
CA VAL A 266 -7.87 -15.71 8.83
C VAL A 266 -8.80 -16.73 8.16
N ASP A 267 -9.31 -17.70 8.93
CA ASP A 267 -10.14 -18.83 8.48
C ASP A 267 -9.57 -19.71 7.34
N GLY A 268 -8.29 -19.54 7.01
CA GLY A 268 -7.61 -20.21 5.89
C GLY A 268 -7.73 -19.48 4.54
N LYS A 269 -8.11 -18.20 4.56
CA LYS A 269 -8.02 -17.22 3.47
C LYS A 269 -7.00 -16.15 3.89
N GLU A 270 -6.23 -15.60 2.95
CA GLU A 270 -5.46 -14.39 3.27
C GLU A 270 -6.39 -13.18 3.33
N LYS A 271 -6.18 -12.32 4.33
CA LYS A 271 -6.84 -11.03 4.48
C LYS A 271 -5.77 -9.96 4.73
N PHE A 272 -6.04 -8.77 4.22
CA PHE A 272 -5.26 -7.56 4.44
C PHE A 272 -6.08 -6.62 5.29
N TYR A 273 -5.43 -5.93 6.21
CA TYR A 273 -6.02 -5.02 7.18
C TYR A 273 -5.27 -3.70 7.13
N LEU A 274 -6.01 -2.59 7.19
CA LEU A 274 -5.45 -1.26 7.32
C LEU A 274 -6.07 -0.58 8.54
N TYR A 275 -5.25 -0.36 9.56
CA TYR A 275 -5.56 0.44 10.75
C TYR A 275 -5.28 1.91 10.45
N PHE A 276 -6.06 2.83 11.03
CA PHE A 276 -5.87 4.28 10.83
C PHE A 276 -6.51 5.06 11.98
N THR A 277 -6.06 6.29 12.22
CA THR A 277 -6.67 7.19 13.23
C THR A 277 -7.58 8.25 12.61
N ASN A 278 -8.67 8.56 13.30
CA ASN A 278 -9.62 9.64 13.01
C ASN A 278 -9.45 10.72 14.08
N GLY A 279 -8.49 11.62 13.86
CA GLY A 279 -8.27 12.82 14.69
C GLY A 279 -7.78 12.56 16.13
N GLY A 280 -7.22 11.38 16.42
CA GLY A 280 -6.80 11.01 17.79
C GLY A 280 -7.95 10.72 18.76
N TRP A 281 -9.18 10.58 18.27
CA TRP A 281 -10.37 10.26 19.09
C TRP A 281 -10.91 8.84 18.86
N GLN A 282 -10.62 8.28 17.68
CA GLN A 282 -11.05 6.96 17.26
C GLN A 282 -9.99 6.35 16.35
N MET A 283 -9.87 5.02 16.40
CA MET A 283 -9.09 4.23 15.43
C MET A 283 -10.03 3.31 14.67
N GLY A 284 -9.89 3.27 13.34
CA GLY A 284 -10.67 2.41 12.44
C GLY A 284 -9.87 1.22 11.93
N VAL A 285 -10.56 0.28 11.28
CA VAL A 285 -9.95 -0.84 10.56
C VAL A 285 -10.78 -1.23 9.34
N VAL A 286 -10.14 -1.26 8.17
CA VAL A 286 -10.72 -1.82 6.94
C VAL A 286 -10.04 -3.12 6.55
N GLU A 287 -10.77 -4.02 5.87
CA GLU A 287 -10.24 -5.28 5.34
C GLU A 287 -10.32 -5.38 3.81
N ALA A 288 -9.41 -6.18 3.23
CA ALA A 288 -9.37 -6.48 1.81
C ALA A 288 -8.93 -7.91 1.51
N ASP A 289 -9.17 -8.32 0.26
CA ASP A 289 -8.81 -9.64 -0.30
C ASP A 289 -7.46 -9.60 -1.05
N SER A 290 -6.86 -8.42 -1.15
CA SER A 290 -5.64 -8.05 -1.86
C SER A 290 -5.03 -6.84 -1.14
N PRO A 291 -3.70 -6.63 -1.18
CA PRO A 291 -3.06 -5.48 -0.51
C PRO A 291 -3.58 -4.12 -1.01
N ILE A 292 -4.11 -4.06 -2.24
CA ILE A 292 -4.62 -2.84 -2.89
C ILE A 292 -6.15 -2.83 -2.97
N GLY A 293 -6.83 -3.38 -1.96
CA GLY A 293 -8.28 -3.39 -1.90
C GLY A 293 -8.95 -4.38 -2.88
N PRO A 294 -10.20 -4.11 -3.32
CA PRO A 294 -11.07 -3.03 -2.83
C PRO A 294 -11.36 -3.25 -1.34
N PHE A 295 -11.18 -2.19 -0.56
CA PHE A 295 -11.36 -2.20 0.90
C PHE A 295 -12.85 -2.28 1.27
N ARG A 296 -13.11 -2.74 2.49
CA ARG A 296 -14.42 -2.77 3.15
C ARG A 296 -14.21 -2.40 4.61
N ASP A 297 -15.17 -1.73 5.24
CA ASP A 297 -15.21 -1.66 6.70
C ASP A 297 -15.21 -3.10 7.26
N ALA A 298 -14.27 -3.39 8.16
CA ALA A 298 -14.11 -4.72 8.73
C ALA A 298 -14.94 -4.94 10.01
N LYS A 299 -15.47 -3.86 10.61
CA LYS A 299 -16.11 -3.88 11.94
C LYS A 299 -17.50 -3.22 11.98
N GLY A 300 -17.71 -2.13 11.24
CA GLY A 300 -18.95 -1.32 11.20
C GLY A 300 -19.01 -0.20 12.24
N GLU A 301 -17.93 -0.01 13.00
CA GLU A 301 -17.76 0.89 14.15
C GLU A 301 -16.24 1.08 14.40
N PRO A 302 -15.79 2.03 15.24
CA PRO A 302 -14.38 2.15 15.61
C PRO A 302 -13.81 0.87 16.24
N LEU A 303 -12.55 0.54 15.96
CA LEU A 303 -11.80 -0.53 16.63
C LEU A 303 -11.50 -0.16 18.09
N LEU A 304 -11.19 1.11 18.33
CA LEU A 304 -10.88 1.70 19.63
C LEU A 304 -11.34 3.16 19.64
N THR A 305 -11.91 3.63 20.75
CA THR A 305 -12.23 5.05 20.98
C THR A 305 -11.40 5.59 22.15
N ALA A 306 -11.37 6.91 22.34
CA ALA A 306 -10.69 7.53 23.47
C ALA A 306 -11.26 7.13 24.85
N ASP A 307 -12.52 6.67 24.93
CA ASP A 307 -13.11 6.15 26.17
C ASP A 307 -12.63 4.72 26.50
N ASP A 308 -12.08 3.99 25.52
CA ASP A 308 -11.65 2.59 25.68
C ASP A 308 -10.20 2.45 26.19
N THR A 309 -9.42 3.54 26.30
CA THR A 309 -7.96 3.55 26.55
C THR A 309 -7.53 4.66 27.52
N THR A 310 -6.35 4.53 28.12
CA THR A 310 -5.73 5.56 28.97
C THR A 310 -4.84 6.56 28.21
N THR A 311 -4.77 6.46 26.88
CA THR A 311 -4.04 7.38 25.99
C THR A 311 -4.95 7.85 24.83
N SER A 312 -4.40 8.31 23.71
CA SER A 312 -5.14 8.54 22.47
C SER A 312 -5.06 7.33 21.52
N PRO A 313 -6.15 6.94 20.81
CA PRO A 313 -6.11 6.03 19.67
C PRO A 313 -5.46 6.69 18.43
N LEU A 314 -4.19 7.08 18.55
CA LEU A 314 -3.35 7.75 17.56
C LEU A 314 -2.22 6.83 17.09
N ASP A 315 -1.80 6.99 15.84
CA ASP A 315 -0.61 6.38 15.23
C ASP A 315 -0.42 4.88 15.53
N PRO A 316 -1.27 4.02 14.95
CA PRO A 316 -1.17 2.58 15.14
C PRO A 316 0.04 1.97 14.43
N ALA A 317 0.68 0.99 15.07
CA ALA A 317 1.48 -0.02 14.38
C ALA A 317 1.05 -1.44 14.78
N CYS A 318 0.83 -2.28 13.77
CA CYS A 318 0.44 -3.67 13.94
C CYS A 318 1.64 -4.59 13.69
N PHE A 319 1.91 -5.49 14.62
CA PHE A 319 2.96 -6.50 14.53
C PHE A 319 2.37 -7.90 14.71
N ILE A 320 2.78 -8.84 13.85
CA ILE A 320 2.36 -10.24 13.91
C ILE A 320 3.60 -11.09 14.19
N ASP A 321 3.58 -11.81 15.33
CA ASP A 321 4.70 -12.59 15.82
C ASP A 321 4.84 -13.96 15.12
N ASP A 322 5.98 -14.61 15.31
CA ASP A 322 6.35 -15.91 14.73
C ASP A 322 5.33 -17.04 15.01
N ASP A 323 4.55 -16.92 16.08
CA ASP A 323 3.51 -17.87 16.47
C ASP A 323 2.12 -17.56 15.86
N GLY A 324 1.96 -16.37 15.26
CA GLY A 324 0.72 -15.85 14.67
C GLY A 324 -0.08 -14.92 15.58
N THR A 325 0.36 -14.65 16.81
CA THR A 325 -0.23 -13.65 17.70
C THR A 325 -0.04 -12.26 17.10
N ALA A 326 -1.12 -11.48 17.05
CA ALA A 326 -1.06 -10.11 16.56
C ALA A 326 -1.15 -9.12 17.72
N TRP A 327 -0.44 -8.01 17.58
CA TRP A 327 -0.34 -6.93 18.55
C TRP A 327 -0.54 -5.59 17.84
N LEU A 328 -1.09 -4.61 18.56
CA LEU A 328 -1.30 -3.27 18.08
C LEU A 328 -0.74 -2.28 19.12
N THR A 329 0.28 -1.52 18.74
CA THR A 329 0.78 -0.37 19.50
C THR A 329 0.14 0.92 19.00
N TYR A 330 -0.06 1.90 19.89
CA TYR A 330 -0.63 3.21 19.59
C TYR A 330 -0.40 4.16 20.79
N GLY A 331 -0.65 5.46 20.63
CA GLY A 331 -0.68 6.41 21.74
C GLY A 331 -0.34 7.84 21.33
N ASN A 332 -0.51 8.79 22.26
CA ASN A 332 0.02 10.15 22.11
C ASN A 332 0.65 10.72 23.40
N GLU A 333 1.08 11.98 23.35
CA GLU A 333 1.82 12.72 24.39
C GLU A 333 1.09 12.88 25.74
N ARG A 334 -0.21 12.53 25.80
CA ARG A 334 -1.08 12.74 26.97
C ARG A 334 -1.15 11.55 27.91
N GLY A 335 -1.14 10.35 27.35
CA GLY A 335 -1.18 9.09 28.10
C GLY A 335 0.07 8.24 27.93
N GLY A 336 0.91 8.51 26.93
CA GLY A 336 2.07 7.68 26.60
C GLY A 336 1.72 6.54 25.64
N ALA A 337 2.74 5.72 25.35
CA ALA A 337 2.66 4.58 24.45
C ALA A 337 1.90 3.39 25.08
N ARG A 338 1.15 2.66 24.26
CA ARG A 338 0.42 1.44 24.64
C ARG A 338 0.66 0.30 23.68
N ILE A 339 0.38 -0.91 24.15
CA ILE A 339 0.19 -2.10 23.34
C ILE A 339 -1.07 -2.87 23.80
N ARG A 340 -1.78 -3.47 22.84
CA ARG A 340 -2.80 -4.51 23.10
C ARG A 340 -2.59 -5.72 22.20
N LYS A 341 -3.01 -6.88 22.70
CA LYS A 341 -3.13 -8.10 21.89
C LYS A 341 -4.39 -8.04 21.03
N LEU A 342 -4.25 -8.21 19.72
CA LEU A 342 -5.36 -8.39 18.81
C LEU A 342 -5.87 -9.83 18.84
N SER A 343 -7.18 -9.98 18.67
CA SER A 343 -7.86 -11.25 18.40
C SER A 343 -7.39 -11.88 17.09
N ASP A 344 -7.65 -13.18 16.93
CA ASP A 344 -7.35 -13.92 15.69
C ASP A 344 -8.11 -13.43 14.45
N ASP A 345 -9.15 -12.60 14.62
CA ASP A 345 -9.92 -11.95 13.56
C ASP A 345 -9.33 -10.61 13.07
N MET A 346 -8.34 -10.06 13.81
CA MET A 346 -7.67 -8.77 13.59
C MET A 346 -8.55 -7.51 13.76
N ILE A 347 -9.80 -7.66 14.25
CA ILE A 347 -10.81 -6.58 14.36
C ILE A 347 -11.39 -6.42 15.77
N SER A 348 -10.77 -7.07 16.75
CA SER A 348 -11.08 -6.97 18.18
C SER A 348 -9.81 -7.23 19.01
N PHE A 349 -9.86 -6.98 20.32
CA PHE A 349 -8.75 -7.22 21.25
C PHE A 349 -8.98 -8.49 22.09
N ASP A 350 -7.90 -9.21 22.37
CA ASP A 350 -7.87 -10.45 23.17
C ASP A 350 -6.76 -10.34 24.23
N GLY A 351 -6.84 -9.26 25.02
CA GLY A 351 -5.91 -8.91 26.10
C GLY A 351 -6.13 -7.49 26.61
N GLU A 352 -5.66 -7.23 27.83
CA GLU A 352 -5.68 -5.90 28.47
C GLU A 352 -4.70 -4.91 27.82
N GLU A 353 -4.88 -3.63 28.12
CA GLU A 353 -3.90 -2.58 27.79
C GLU A 353 -2.62 -2.73 28.62
N THR A 354 -1.46 -2.66 27.97
CA THR A 354 -0.15 -2.55 28.63
C THR A 354 0.52 -1.23 28.22
N GLU A 355 1.12 -0.54 29.19
CA GLU A 355 1.85 0.71 28.98
C GLU A 355 3.33 0.47 28.70
N PHE A 356 3.89 1.22 27.75
CA PHE A 356 5.33 1.35 27.57
C PHE A 356 5.79 2.68 28.14
N ASN A 357 6.69 2.63 29.13
CA ASN A 357 7.38 3.81 29.65
C ASN A 357 8.43 4.27 28.63
N ALA A 358 7.99 4.96 27.58
CA ALA A 358 8.80 5.50 26.50
C ALA A 358 9.27 6.94 26.84
N PRO A 359 10.57 7.17 27.11
CA PRO A 359 11.06 8.50 27.50
C PRO A 359 10.79 9.57 26.46
N HIS A 360 10.21 10.71 26.88
CA HIS A 360 9.82 11.80 25.97
C HIS A 360 8.89 11.36 24.81
N PHE A 361 8.00 10.39 24.99
CA PHE A 361 7.06 9.95 23.95
C PHE A 361 6.14 11.06 23.41
N PHE A 362 5.90 11.07 22.10
CA PHE A 362 5.01 12.02 21.41
C PHE A 362 3.95 11.34 20.54
N GLU A 363 4.34 10.66 19.47
CA GLU A 363 3.43 9.99 18.50
C GLU A 363 4.18 8.86 17.74
N ASP A 364 3.67 8.39 16.59
CA ASP A 364 4.37 7.48 15.67
C ASP A 364 4.88 6.18 16.32
N SER A 365 3.96 5.34 16.83
CA SER A 365 4.37 4.04 17.37
C SER A 365 4.88 3.11 16.26
N GLY A 366 6.07 2.54 16.41
CA GLY A 366 6.61 1.47 15.58
C GLY A 366 6.95 0.23 16.41
N ILE A 367 6.73 -0.97 15.87
CA ILE A 367 7.07 -2.22 16.56
C ILE A 367 7.56 -3.30 15.59
N ASN A 368 8.76 -3.82 15.86
CA ASN A 368 9.45 -4.81 15.04
C ASN A 368 10.05 -5.92 15.90
N LYS A 369 10.30 -7.09 15.28
CA LYS A 369 11.08 -8.17 15.89
C LYS A 369 12.33 -8.43 15.06
N ILE A 370 13.49 -8.26 15.68
CA ILE A 370 14.81 -8.31 15.04
C ILE A 370 15.69 -9.24 15.88
N ASN A 371 16.31 -10.24 15.25
CA ASN A 371 17.22 -11.20 15.88
C ASN A 371 16.64 -11.89 17.16
N GLY A 372 15.32 -12.01 17.25
CA GLY A 372 14.60 -12.61 18.38
C GLY A 372 14.15 -11.64 19.48
N LYS A 373 14.65 -10.40 19.50
CA LYS A 373 14.24 -9.32 20.41
C LYS A 373 13.17 -8.43 19.78
N TYR A 374 12.38 -7.77 20.61
CA TYR A 374 11.35 -6.81 20.22
C TYR A 374 11.91 -5.40 20.33
N TYR A 375 11.65 -4.60 19.30
CA TYR A 375 12.09 -3.21 19.16
C TYR A 375 10.83 -2.38 19.09
N TYR A 376 10.65 -1.47 20.04
CA TYR A 376 9.60 -0.46 20.02
C TYR A 376 10.23 0.88 19.71
N SER A 377 9.90 1.45 18.56
CA SER A 377 10.35 2.76 18.10
C SER A 377 9.22 3.78 18.22
N TYR A 378 9.56 5.05 18.39
CA TYR A 378 8.56 6.12 18.55
C TYR A 378 9.11 7.51 18.23
N CYS A 379 8.26 8.42 17.78
CA CYS A 379 8.63 9.83 17.67
C CYS A 379 8.65 10.47 19.07
N SER A 380 9.77 11.14 19.38
CA SER A 380 9.99 11.82 20.65
C SER A 380 9.52 13.27 20.64
N ASP A 381 9.29 13.86 21.81
CA ASP A 381 8.68 15.18 21.92
C ASP A 381 9.63 16.34 21.62
N TRP A 382 9.04 17.53 21.54
CA TRP A 382 9.72 18.81 21.29
C TRP A 382 10.29 19.48 22.55
N LYS A 383 10.25 18.84 23.72
CA LYS A 383 10.65 19.45 25.00
C LYS A 383 12.16 19.36 25.22
N GLU A 384 12.75 20.36 25.88
CA GLU A 384 14.17 20.33 26.26
C GLU A 384 14.51 19.05 27.06
N ARG A 385 15.70 18.49 26.82
CA ARG A 385 16.12 17.21 27.39
C ARG A 385 16.80 17.41 28.74
N GLY A 386 16.35 16.67 29.76
CA GLY A 386 17.09 16.52 31.01
C GLY A 386 18.38 15.70 30.80
N GLN A 387 19.32 15.74 31.75
CA GLN A 387 20.63 15.10 31.55
C GLN A 387 20.58 13.57 31.37
N GLU A 388 19.57 12.87 31.91
CA GLU A 388 19.32 11.44 31.68
C GLU A 388 19.13 11.10 30.19
N TYR A 389 18.48 12.01 29.43
CA TYR A 389 18.15 11.85 28.00
C TYR A 389 18.80 12.92 27.11
N SER A 390 19.93 13.48 27.55
CA SER A 390 20.58 14.63 26.88
C SER A 390 21.10 14.36 25.45
N SER A 391 21.18 13.10 25.03
CA SER A 391 21.51 12.68 23.67
C SER A 391 20.30 12.42 22.76
N LEU A 392 19.07 12.36 23.29
CA LEU A 392 17.87 12.08 22.51
C LEU A 392 17.45 13.31 21.69
N GLY A 393 17.50 13.25 20.36
CA GLY A 393 17.11 14.39 19.51
C GLY A 393 15.65 14.85 19.73
N LEU A 394 15.38 16.14 19.54
CA LEU A 394 14.01 16.69 19.53
C LEU A 394 13.27 16.20 18.29
N CYS A 395 12.06 15.65 18.44
CA CYS A 395 11.29 15.06 17.34
C CYS A 395 12.12 14.11 16.44
N SER A 396 12.93 13.30 17.12
CA SER A 396 13.68 12.17 16.56
C SER A 396 12.89 10.88 16.78
N ILE A 397 13.15 9.85 15.97
CA ILE A 397 12.65 8.51 16.22
C ILE A 397 13.59 7.82 17.21
N ALA A 398 13.13 7.72 18.45
CA ALA A 398 13.74 6.92 19.51
C ALA A 398 13.45 5.43 19.30
N TYR A 399 14.24 4.56 19.95
CA TYR A 399 13.88 3.15 20.09
C TYR A 399 14.28 2.53 21.44
N MET A 400 13.51 1.52 21.83
CA MET A 400 13.70 0.70 23.01
C MET A 400 13.69 -0.78 22.63
N VAL A 401 14.37 -1.62 23.41
CA VAL A 401 14.50 -3.06 23.15
C VAL A 401 14.02 -3.90 24.34
N SER A 402 13.41 -5.06 24.06
CA SER A 402 13.01 -6.06 25.06
C SER A 402 13.15 -7.50 24.54
N ASP A 403 13.22 -8.45 25.47
CA ASP A 403 13.06 -9.90 25.20
C ASP A 403 11.58 -10.34 25.20
N SER A 404 10.64 -9.42 25.46
CA SER A 404 9.21 -9.65 25.56
C SER A 404 8.42 -8.56 24.84
N VAL A 405 7.40 -8.95 24.06
CA VAL A 405 6.55 -8.01 23.31
C VAL A 405 5.80 -7.01 24.20
N ASN A 406 5.49 -7.40 25.44
CA ASN A 406 4.87 -6.54 26.47
C ASN A 406 5.90 -5.89 27.41
N GLY A 407 7.19 -5.93 27.06
CA GLY A 407 8.26 -5.41 27.87
C GLY A 407 8.62 -6.26 29.10
N PRO A 408 9.35 -5.70 30.08
CA PRO A 408 9.80 -4.30 30.13
C PRO A 408 10.77 -3.97 28.98
N TYR A 409 10.64 -2.77 28.43
CA TYR A 409 11.53 -2.23 27.40
C TYR A 409 12.60 -1.33 28.03
N THR A 410 13.79 -1.29 27.41
CA THR A 410 14.89 -0.41 27.80
C THR A 410 15.26 0.49 26.62
N TYR A 411 15.28 1.81 26.83
CA TYR A 411 15.72 2.78 25.83
C TYR A 411 17.19 2.56 25.43
N VAL A 412 17.49 2.70 24.14
CA VAL A 412 18.82 2.45 23.58
C VAL A 412 19.41 3.69 22.88
N GLY A 413 18.59 4.43 22.13
CA GLY A 413 19.04 5.61 21.39
C GLY A 413 17.95 6.12 20.44
N ASP A 414 18.32 7.07 19.57
CA ASP A 414 17.54 7.43 18.38
C ASP A 414 18.15 6.84 17.09
N VAL A 415 17.27 6.54 16.14
CA VAL A 415 17.58 5.88 14.85
C VAL A 415 17.28 6.79 13.65
N LEU A 416 16.51 7.87 13.83
CA LEU A 416 16.27 8.87 12.80
C LEU A 416 16.16 10.28 13.43
N PRO A 417 17.11 11.20 13.18
CA PRO A 417 16.99 12.58 13.67
C PRO A 417 15.83 13.32 12.98
N ASN A 418 15.39 14.46 13.51
CA ASN A 418 14.33 15.24 12.85
C ASN A 418 14.76 15.71 11.46
N CYS A 419 13.88 15.61 10.47
CA CYS A 419 14.21 16.00 9.08
C CYS A 419 14.69 17.46 8.94
N GLY A 420 14.29 18.36 9.85
CA GLY A 420 14.78 19.75 9.90
C GLY A 420 16.27 19.90 10.24
N THR A 421 16.89 18.91 10.88
CA THR A 421 18.34 18.88 11.13
C THR A 421 19.16 18.55 9.87
N VAL A 422 18.53 17.91 8.87
CA VAL A 422 19.18 17.44 7.63
C VAL A 422 18.84 18.35 6.45
N PHE A 423 17.57 18.74 6.31
CA PHE A 423 17.04 19.48 5.17
C PHE A 423 16.64 20.93 5.50
N GLY A 424 16.67 21.35 6.76
CA GLY A 424 16.37 22.72 7.22
C GLY A 424 14.88 23.03 7.45
N ASP A 425 13.97 22.26 6.87
CA ASP A 425 12.52 22.35 7.14
C ASP A 425 12.11 21.42 8.28
N TRP A 426 11.73 22.00 9.42
CA TRP A 426 11.31 21.30 10.63
C TRP A 426 9.81 21.00 10.62
N GLY A 427 9.45 19.74 10.84
CA GLY A 427 8.08 19.25 11.02
C GLY A 427 8.09 18.03 11.94
N ASN A 428 7.00 17.29 12.03
CA ASN A 428 7.05 16.00 12.72
C ASN A 428 7.96 14.99 11.99
N ASN A 429 8.24 13.89 12.67
CA ASN A 429 8.82 12.68 12.10
C ASN A 429 7.79 11.56 12.30
N HIS A 430 7.55 10.74 11.28
CA HIS A 430 6.76 9.50 11.34
C HIS A 430 7.42 8.43 10.45
N HIS A 431 7.38 7.15 10.83
CA HIS A 431 8.23 6.12 10.21
C HIS A 431 7.63 4.70 10.13
N SER A 432 8.32 3.83 9.37
CA SER A 432 8.13 2.37 9.44
C SER A 432 9.42 1.63 9.07
N ILE A 433 9.83 0.67 9.92
CA ILE A 433 10.97 -0.22 9.66
C ILE A 433 10.45 -1.53 9.05
N ILE A 434 11.08 -2.01 7.96
CA ILE A 434 10.74 -3.28 7.32
C ILE A 434 11.98 -4.02 6.82
N SER A 435 11.95 -5.35 6.87
CA SER A 435 12.94 -6.23 6.22
C SER A 435 12.43 -6.62 4.83
N PHE A 436 13.16 -6.28 3.77
CA PHE A 436 12.83 -6.68 2.40
C PHE A 436 14.06 -7.23 1.66
N LYS A 437 13.89 -8.39 1.00
CA LYS A 437 14.92 -9.09 0.22
C LYS A 437 16.30 -9.27 0.90
N GLY A 438 16.34 -9.31 2.23
CA GLY A 438 17.55 -9.56 3.02
C GLY A 438 18.27 -8.32 3.56
N LYS A 439 17.68 -7.13 3.40
CA LYS A 439 18.10 -5.89 4.06
C LYS A 439 16.96 -5.32 4.90
N TYR A 440 17.29 -4.44 5.86
CA TYR A 440 16.32 -3.58 6.52
C TYR A 440 16.31 -2.20 5.88
N TYR A 441 15.13 -1.56 5.89
CA TYR A 441 14.90 -0.22 5.39
C TYR A 441 14.03 0.54 6.39
N MET A 442 14.23 1.85 6.46
CA MET A 442 13.36 2.75 7.20
C MET A 442 12.68 3.69 6.21
N PHE A 443 11.35 3.62 6.17
CA PHE A 443 10.49 4.59 5.52
C PHE A 443 10.20 5.72 6.50
N TYR A 444 10.19 6.96 6.02
CA TYR A 444 9.91 8.14 6.84
C TYR A 444 9.38 9.29 5.97
N HIS A 445 8.63 10.23 6.55
CA HIS A 445 8.20 11.44 5.83
C HIS A 445 9.23 12.59 5.95
N THR A 446 9.18 13.54 5.02
CA THR A 446 9.94 14.80 5.03
C THR A 446 9.20 15.90 4.25
N MET A 447 9.59 17.16 4.41
CA MET A 447 9.09 18.27 3.57
C MET A 447 9.89 18.52 2.28
N VAL A 448 10.71 17.57 1.82
CA VAL A 448 11.59 17.77 0.65
C VAL A 448 10.83 18.05 -0.65
N LEU A 449 9.64 17.46 -0.85
CA LEU A 449 8.84 17.73 -2.05
C LEU A 449 8.26 19.15 -2.07
N GLN A 450 7.76 19.68 -0.94
CA GLN A 450 7.21 21.04 -0.93
C GLN A 450 8.31 22.08 -1.24
N ALA A 451 9.52 21.89 -0.69
CA ALA A 451 10.65 22.77 -0.98
C ALA A 451 11.06 22.73 -2.46
N ALA A 452 10.98 21.56 -3.11
CA ALA A 452 11.23 21.43 -4.55
C ALA A 452 10.12 22.04 -5.43
N LEU A 453 8.90 22.19 -4.89
CA LEU A 453 7.76 22.85 -5.54
C LEU A 453 7.62 24.35 -5.15
N GLY A 454 8.55 24.90 -4.37
CA GLY A 454 8.50 26.30 -3.89
C GLY A 454 7.47 26.56 -2.79
N CYS A 455 6.92 25.51 -2.18
CA CYS A 455 5.88 25.54 -1.16
C CYS A 455 6.47 25.37 0.25
N LYS A 456 5.92 26.09 1.24
CA LYS A 456 6.26 25.98 2.67
C LYS A 456 5.01 26.06 3.54
N LEU A 457 4.14 25.07 3.38
CA LEU A 457 2.81 25.01 4.01
C LEU A 457 2.61 23.78 4.92
N GLY A 458 3.64 22.93 5.09
CA GLY A 458 3.61 21.76 5.97
C GLY A 458 3.24 20.45 5.27
N TYR A 459 3.35 20.38 3.94
CA TYR A 459 3.00 19.18 3.18
C TYR A 459 4.19 18.23 3.06
N ARG A 460 3.94 16.96 3.38
CA ARG A 460 4.97 15.95 3.63
C ARG A 460 5.05 14.93 2.50
N SER A 461 6.19 14.27 2.41
CA SER A 461 6.59 13.40 1.30
C SER A 461 7.50 12.28 1.79
N THR A 462 7.10 11.04 1.50
CA THR A 462 7.80 9.83 1.93
C THR A 462 9.16 9.65 1.23
N GLN A 463 10.14 9.21 2.01
CA GLN A 463 11.48 8.78 1.61
C GLN A 463 11.76 7.36 2.13
N VAL A 464 12.81 6.73 1.61
CA VAL A 464 13.38 5.49 2.14
C VAL A 464 14.91 5.49 2.06
N ASN A 465 15.56 5.04 3.13
CA ASN A 465 16.99 4.72 3.15
C ASN A 465 17.20 3.34 3.81
N GLU A 466 18.38 2.75 3.61
CA GLU A 466 18.74 1.48 4.25
C GLU A 466 18.97 1.68 5.75
N LEU A 467 18.63 0.66 6.55
CA LEU A 467 18.86 0.63 7.99
C LEU A 467 19.88 -0.48 8.31
N THR A 468 21.01 -0.09 8.89
CA THR A 468 22.00 -1.04 9.43
C THR A 468 21.57 -1.49 10.82
N ILE A 469 21.81 -2.78 11.11
CA ILE A 469 21.65 -3.36 12.44
C ILE A 469 22.99 -4.00 12.81
N ASN A 470 23.56 -3.53 13.93
CA ASN A 470 24.87 -3.93 14.42
C ASN A 470 24.84 -5.35 15.02
N GLU A 471 26.03 -5.94 15.23
CA GLU A 471 26.16 -7.29 15.79
C GLU A 471 25.63 -7.41 17.23
N ASP A 472 25.60 -6.31 17.98
CA ASP A 472 25.02 -6.22 19.33
C ASP A 472 23.49 -5.97 19.32
N GLY A 473 22.90 -5.73 18.14
CA GLY A 473 21.49 -5.39 17.95
C GLY A 473 21.18 -3.89 17.95
N THR A 474 22.15 -3.01 18.18
CA THR A 474 21.91 -1.56 18.05
C THR A 474 21.60 -1.19 16.59
N LEU A 475 20.76 -0.18 16.40
CA LEU A 475 20.43 0.40 15.10
C LEU A 475 21.38 1.56 14.82
N GLU A 476 22.00 1.60 13.63
CA GLU A 476 22.70 2.81 13.18
C GLU A 476 21.68 3.91 12.83
N GLN A 477 22.01 5.18 13.10
CA GLN A 477 21.17 6.29 12.65
C GLN A 477 21.06 6.32 11.12
N VAL A 478 19.83 6.34 10.63
CA VAL A 478 19.52 6.33 9.20
C VAL A 478 19.96 7.64 8.56
N LYS A 479 20.92 7.53 7.64
CA LYS A 479 21.40 8.63 6.80
C LYS A 479 20.31 9.04 5.81
N GLN A 480 19.51 10.03 6.20
CA GLN A 480 18.52 10.66 5.33
C GLN A 480 19.22 11.38 4.16
N ASP A 481 18.86 11.06 2.93
CA ASP A 481 19.29 11.82 1.75
C ASP A 481 18.34 11.69 0.56
N LYS A 482 18.52 12.55 -0.44
CA LYS A 482 17.76 12.50 -1.70
C LYS A 482 18.19 11.32 -2.59
N THR A 483 19.40 10.80 -2.42
CA THR A 483 19.91 9.63 -3.15
C THR A 483 19.01 8.43 -2.91
N GLY A 484 18.70 8.14 -1.65
CA GLY A 484 17.84 7.03 -1.24
C GLY A 484 18.45 5.65 -1.49
N VAL A 485 17.59 4.64 -1.51
CA VAL A 485 17.98 3.25 -1.78
C VAL A 485 18.36 3.06 -3.26
N SER A 486 19.44 2.31 -3.52
CA SER A 486 19.85 1.89 -4.87
C SER A 486 19.01 0.72 -5.39
N GLN A 487 18.82 0.63 -6.71
CA GLN A 487 17.99 -0.42 -7.32
C GLN A 487 18.53 -1.83 -7.01
N ILE A 488 17.71 -2.68 -6.38
CA ILE A 488 18.13 -4.01 -5.89
C ILE A 488 17.80 -5.17 -6.84
N LYS A 489 17.20 -4.88 -8.01
CA LYS A 489 16.82 -5.85 -9.04
C LYS A 489 16.65 -5.13 -10.38
N ASP A 490 17.19 -5.68 -11.46
CA ASP A 490 16.93 -5.22 -12.83
C ASP A 490 15.42 -5.22 -13.14
N PHE A 491 14.95 -4.21 -13.87
CA PHE A 491 13.57 -4.18 -14.33
C PHE A 491 13.39 -5.09 -15.56
N ASP A 492 12.33 -5.91 -15.55
CA ASP A 492 12.01 -6.86 -16.62
C ASP A 492 10.95 -6.24 -17.56
N PRO A 493 11.26 -5.97 -18.84
CA PRO A 493 10.32 -5.38 -19.79
C PRO A 493 9.36 -6.41 -20.43
N TYR A 494 9.57 -7.71 -20.21
CA TYR A 494 8.83 -8.81 -20.86
C TYR A 494 7.63 -9.31 -20.02
N GLN A 495 7.20 -8.52 -19.04
CA GLN A 495 6.01 -8.72 -18.21
C GLN A 495 5.02 -7.57 -18.39
N GLU A 496 3.72 -7.86 -18.24
CA GLU A 496 2.67 -6.84 -18.25
C GLU A 496 2.86 -5.89 -17.06
N THR A 497 3.28 -4.66 -17.35
CA THR A 497 3.61 -3.62 -16.36
C THR A 497 2.55 -2.52 -16.39
N SER A 498 2.19 -1.96 -15.24
CA SER A 498 1.28 -0.80 -15.17
C SER A 498 1.97 0.45 -15.71
N GLY A 499 1.25 1.26 -16.49
CA GLY A 499 1.69 2.60 -16.89
C GLY A 499 1.91 3.55 -15.70
N THR A 500 1.33 3.22 -14.53
CA THR A 500 1.58 3.86 -13.23
C THR A 500 2.89 3.41 -12.56
N THR A 501 3.83 2.76 -13.27
CA THR A 501 5.12 2.29 -12.72
C THR A 501 6.27 3.18 -13.17
N TYR A 502 6.94 3.86 -12.24
CA TYR A 502 7.99 4.84 -12.52
C TYR A 502 8.94 5.05 -11.32
N SER A 503 10.14 5.57 -11.56
CA SER A 503 11.03 6.12 -10.52
C SER A 503 10.86 7.65 -10.38
N ASN A 504 10.62 8.33 -11.49
CA ASN A 504 10.45 9.79 -11.59
C ASN A 504 9.33 10.06 -12.61
N CYS A 505 8.55 11.12 -12.42
CA CYS A 505 7.65 11.65 -13.43
C CYS A 505 7.56 13.18 -13.35
N ALA A 506 7.03 13.80 -14.40
CA ALA A 506 6.69 15.22 -14.45
C ALA A 506 5.55 15.48 -15.44
N GLY A 507 4.64 16.40 -15.10
CA GLY A 507 3.44 16.67 -15.92
C GLY A 507 2.40 15.55 -15.88
N MET A 508 2.47 14.68 -14.86
CA MET A 508 1.60 13.52 -14.69
C MET A 508 1.03 13.47 -13.26
N MET A 509 -0.23 13.06 -13.12
CA MET A 509 -0.90 12.80 -11.84
C MET A 509 -1.39 11.36 -11.74
N SER A 510 -1.42 10.83 -10.52
CA SER A 510 -2.26 9.66 -10.20
C SER A 510 -3.63 10.16 -9.77
N VAL A 511 -4.67 9.82 -10.55
CA VAL A 511 -6.04 10.26 -10.30
C VAL A 511 -6.95 9.07 -10.01
N THR A 512 -8.15 9.33 -9.50
CA THR A 512 -9.11 8.25 -9.19
C THR A 512 -10.56 8.69 -9.37
N PRO A 513 -11.24 8.18 -10.43
CA PRO A 513 -12.69 8.15 -10.50
C PRO A 513 -13.23 6.71 -10.43
N GLY A 514 -13.52 6.21 -9.22
CA GLY A 514 -14.25 4.95 -9.00
C GLY A 514 -13.42 3.76 -8.52
N THR A 515 -14.04 2.58 -8.52
CA THR A 515 -13.58 1.36 -7.83
C THR A 515 -12.43 0.60 -8.49
N ASP A 516 -11.91 1.11 -9.60
CA ASP A 516 -11.25 0.31 -10.64
C ASP A 516 -9.79 0.76 -10.86
N GLY A 517 -9.04 0.86 -9.76
CA GLY A 517 -7.59 1.05 -9.72
C GLY A 517 -7.05 2.46 -9.99
N SER A 518 -5.76 2.65 -9.71
CA SER A 518 -4.97 3.82 -10.12
C SER A 518 -4.95 4.01 -11.62
N ARG A 519 -4.92 5.28 -12.04
CA ARG A 519 -4.71 5.66 -13.43
C ARG A 519 -3.82 6.89 -13.48
N MET A 520 -2.91 6.91 -14.44
CA MET A 520 -2.01 8.03 -14.63
C MET A 520 -2.50 8.92 -15.79
N GLU A 521 -2.90 10.14 -15.43
CA GLU A 521 -3.20 11.23 -16.35
C GLU A 521 -1.89 11.97 -16.66
N ALA A 522 -1.59 12.17 -17.95
CA ALA A 522 -0.53 13.05 -18.42
C ALA A 522 -1.14 14.27 -19.09
N PHE A 523 -0.85 15.45 -18.56
CA PHE A 523 -1.44 16.72 -19.02
C PHE A 523 -0.46 17.53 -19.84
N SER A 524 -0.92 18.14 -20.92
CA SER A 524 -0.14 19.10 -21.70
C SER A 524 -0.38 20.53 -21.22
N HIS A 525 0.70 21.29 -21.00
CA HIS A 525 0.65 22.73 -20.78
C HIS A 525 1.33 23.42 -21.96
N ALA A 526 0.57 23.72 -23.02
CA ALA A 526 1.10 24.24 -24.29
C ALA A 526 1.86 25.59 -24.19
N ASP A 527 1.79 26.25 -23.03
CA ASP A 527 2.49 27.48 -22.64
C ASP A 527 3.71 27.22 -21.71
N ARG A 528 3.75 26.11 -20.97
CA ARG A 528 4.85 25.73 -20.05
C ARG A 528 5.81 24.69 -20.63
N TYR A 529 5.32 23.64 -21.30
CA TYR A 529 6.18 22.58 -21.85
C TYR A 529 5.57 21.79 -23.04
N LYS A 530 6.38 21.01 -23.75
CA LYS A 530 5.90 20.13 -24.82
C LYS A 530 5.45 18.74 -24.33
N TYR A 531 6.31 18.03 -23.60
CA TYR A 531 6.06 16.65 -23.20
C TYR A 531 5.97 16.47 -21.68
N SER A 532 4.94 15.76 -21.23
CA SER A 532 4.91 15.10 -19.92
C SER A 532 5.61 13.76 -20.00
N TRP A 533 6.17 13.26 -18.89
CA TRP A 533 6.99 12.04 -18.96
C TRP A 533 7.07 11.26 -17.65
N SER A 534 7.27 9.95 -17.78
CA SER A 534 7.68 9.05 -16.71
C SER A 534 8.95 8.29 -17.07
N LEU A 535 9.72 7.91 -16.05
CA LEU A 535 11.01 7.22 -16.17
C LEU A 535 10.95 5.87 -15.46
N VAL A 536 11.41 4.80 -16.13
CA VAL A 536 11.61 3.47 -15.55
C VAL A 536 13.09 3.11 -15.62
N LYS A 537 13.73 2.89 -14.46
CA LYS A 537 15.19 2.68 -14.35
C LYS A 537 15.60 1.21 -14.48
N GLY A 538 16.78 0.96 -15.04
CA GLY A 538 17.46 -0.34 -15.04
C GLY A 538 16.75 -1.45 -15.82
N VAL A 539 16.08 -1.10 -16.92
CA VAL A 539 15.34 -2.03 -17.77
C VAL A 539 16.32 -2.90 -18.57
N ASN A 540 16.24 -4.22 -18.37
CA ASN A 540 17.18 -5.18 -18.94
C ASN A 540 16.54 -6.00 -20.08
N PHE A 541 16.91 -5.68 -21.32
CA PHE A 541 16.49 -6.38 -22.55
C PHE A 541 17.34 -7.63 -22.86
N GLY A 542 18.41 -7.88 -22.11
CA GLY A 542 19.32 -9.01 -22.35
C GLY A 542 19.99 -8.96 -23.73
N GLU A 543 20.29 -10.13 -24.29
CA GLU A 543 21.07 -10.29 -25.54
C GLU A 543 20.21 -10.27 -26.82
N SER A 544 18.91 -9.97 -26.75
CA SER A 544 18.01 -10.09 -27.90
C SER A 544 16.93 -9.01 -27.89
N SER A 545 16.96 -8.14 -28.91
CA SER A 545 15.98 -7.06 -29.04
C SER A 545 14.55 -7.60 -29.12
N PRO A 546 13.61 -7.02 -28.36
CA PRO A 546 12.20 -7.15 -28.69
C PRO A 546 11.95 -6.58 -30.09
N LYS A 547 10.85 -7.01 -30.71
CA LYS A 547 10.41 -6.54 -32.03
C LYS A 547 9.31 -5.49 -31.92
N THR A 548 8.57 -5.53 -30.82
CA THR A 548 7.41 -4.68 -30.57
C THR A 548 7.32 -4.27 -29.11
N VAL A 549 6.67 -3.14 -28.88
CA VAL A 549 6.12 -2.76 -27.57
C VAL A 549 4.61 -2.61 -27.73
N LYS A 550 3.87 -3.18 -26.79
CA LYS A 550 2.42 -3.01 -26.68
C LYS A 550 2.12 -2.01 -25.58
N LEU A 551 1.21 -1.10 -25.86
CA LEU A 551 0.80 -0.02 -24.97
C LEU A 551 -0.73 0.03 -24.93
N SER A 552 -1.32 0.11 -23.74
CA SER A 552 -2.76 0.19 -23.53
C SER A 552 -3.13 1.49 -22.83
N PHE A 553 -4.21 2.13 -23.30
CA PHE A 553 -4.72 3.38 -22.77
C PHE A 553 -6.25 3.36 -22.67
N SER A 554 -6.79 4.24 -21.82
CA SER A 554 -8.21 4.59 -21.83
C SER A 554 -8.47 6.07 -21.56
N GLY A 555 -9.73 6.49 -21.63
CA GLY A 555 -10.14 7.90 -21.62
C GLY A 555 -10.08 8.54 -23.00
N GLN A 556 -10.81 9.64 -23.18
CA GLN A 556 -10.90 10.35 -24.46
C GLN A 556 -9.70 11.28 -24.66
N THR A 557 -8.59 10.76 -25.16
CA THR A 557 -7.35 11.51 -25.45
C THR A 557 -7.56 12.69 -26.41
N ASP A 558 -6.66 13.69 -26.39
CA ASP A 558 -6.64 14.71 -27.45
C ASP A 558 -6.37 14.07 -28.82
N LYS A 559 -6.86 14.71 -29.88
CA LYS A 559 -6.61 14.34 -31.28
C LYS A 559 -5.13 14.34 -31.67
N ASN A 560 -4.27 15.02 -30.91
CA ASN A 560 -2.82 15.06 -31.10
C ASN A 560 -2.04 14.24 -30.07
N ALA A 561 -2.73 13.51 -29.19
CA ALA A 561 -2.09 12.61 -28.25
C ALA A 561 -1.11 11.67 -28.96
N ALA A 562 0.13 11.63 -28.47
CA ALA A 562 1.18 10.76 -29.00
C ALA A 562 2.14 10.33 -27.89
N ILE A 563 2.80 9.19 -28.09
CA ILE A 563 3.86 8.68 -27.22
C ILE A 563 5.16 8.50 -27.98
N LYS A 564 6.26 8.82 -27.32
CA LYS A 564 7.65 8.56 -27.70
C LYS A 564 8.32 7.78 -26.56
N ILE A 565 9.11 6.76 -26.88
CA ILE A 565 9.90 6.01 -25.88
C ILE A 565 11.38 6.20 -26.20
N CYS A 566 12.12 6.82 -25.27
CA CYS A 566 13.56 7.07 -25.39
C CYS A 566 14.37 6.28 -24.37
N THR A 567 15.63 6.02 -24.71
CA THR A 567 16.61 5.42 -23.78
C THR A 567 17.50 6.48 -23.13
N ASP A 568 17.74 6.31 -21.84
CA ASP A 568 18.79 6.95 -21.02
C ASP A 568 18.70 8.47 -20.80
N SER A 569 18.03 9.21 -21.69
CA SER A 569 17.61 10.61 -21.48
C SER A 569 16.29 10.92 -22.22
N PRO A 570 15.55 12.01 -21.88
CA PRO A 570 14.34 12.42 -22.60
C PRO A 570 14.60 12.79 -24.08
N ASP A 571 15.81 13.22 -24.41
CA ASP A 571 16.28 13.51 -25.77
C ASP A 571 17.10 12.35 -26.38
N GLY A 572 17.12 11.18 -25.72
CA GLY A 572 17.89 10.01 -26.09
C GLY A 572 17.35 9.23 -27.29
N THR A 573 17.81 7.99 -27.46
CA THR A 573 17.47 7.21 -28.66
C THR A 573 16.00 6.80 -28.64
N VAL A 574 15.20 7.37 -29.53
CA VAL A 574 13.79 7.00 -29.73
C VAL A 574 13.70 5.56 -30.24
N ILE A 575 13.28 4.61 -29.42
CA ILE A 575 13.15 3.20 -29.80
C ILE A 575 11.77 2.83 -30.34
N ALA A 576 10.72 3.54 -29.93
CA ALA A 576 9.36 3.40 -30.45
C ALA A 576 8.59 4.73 -30.34
N GLU A 577 7.67 5.00 -31.27
CA GLU A 577 6.88 6.23 -31.32
C GLU A 577 5.54 6.02 -32.06
N GLY A 578 4.49 6.74 -31.69
CA GLY A 578 3.17 6.65 -32.35
C GLY A 578 2.09 7.58 -31.79
N ARG A 579 1.07 7.89 -32.59
CA ARG A 579 -0.14 8.63 -32.13
C ARG A 579 -1.05 7.71 -31.32
N ILE A 580 -1.69 8.24 -30.28
CA ILE A 580 -2.67 7.54 -29.44
C ILE A 580 -4.07 7.91 -29.93
N GLU A 581 -4.63 7.08 -30.81
CA GLU A 581 -5.97 7.27 -31.36
C GLU A 581 -7.00 6.45 -30.58
N ALA A 582 -7.88 7.14 -29.85
CA ALA A 582 -8.93 6.50 -29.06
C ALA A 582 -10.07 5.93 -29.94
N ASN A 583 -10.44 4.68 -29.65
CA ASN A 583 -11.64 4.02 -30.15
C ASN A 583 -12.92 4.75 -29.71
N PRO A 584 -14.07 4.52 -30.36
CA PRO A 584 -15.37 5.08 -29.94
C PRO A 584 -15.86 4.70 -28.53
N ASP A 585 -15.21 3.75 -27.87
CA ASP A 585 -15.46 3.37 -26.46
C ASP A 585 -14.50 4.05 -25.46
N GLY A 586 -13.58 4.88 -25.95
CA GLY A 586 -12.57 5.56 -25.13
C GLY A 586 -11.37 4.69 -24.74
N THR A 587 -11.13 3.56 -25.41
CA THR A 587 -9.89 2.76 -25.26
C THR A 587 -8.89 3.06 -26.39
N ALA A 588 -7.59 2.89 -26.18
CA ALA A 588 -6.62 2.82 -27.27
C ALA A 588 -5.60 1.71 -27.01
N GLN A 589 -5.09 1.10 -28.09
CA GLN A 589 -3.98 0.14 -28.03
C GLN A 589 -3.00 0.39 -29.17
N LEU A 590 -1.72 0.44 -28.84
CA LEU A 590 -0.64 0.55 -29.82
C LEU A 590 0.20 -0.72 -29.79
N VAL A 591 0.62 -1.18 -30.96
CA VAL A 591 1.64 -2.23 -31.14
C VAL A 591 2.72 -1.63 -32.03
N LEU A 592 3.70 -0.98 -31.39
CA LEU A 592 4.72 -0.20 -32.09
C LEU A 592 5.93 -1.09 -32.41
N PRO A 593 6.54 -0.99 -33.60
CA PRO A 593 7.81 -1.65 -33.88
C PRO A 593 8.91 -1.01 -33.03
N VAL A 594 9.79 -1.85 -32.48
CA VAL A 594 10.92 -1.41 -31.65
C VAL A 594 12.20 -1.44 -32.48
N LYS A 595 12.96 -0.33 -32.45
CA LYS A 595 14.32 -0.24 -33.02
C LYS A 595 15.28 -1.07 -32.16
N GLU A 596 16.33 -1.60 -32.78
CA GLU A 596 17.24 -2.58 -32.15
C GLU A 596 17.83 -2.08 -30.81
N ILE A 597 17.54 -2.81 -29.73
CA ILE A 597 17.96 -2.49 -28.36
C ILE A 597 18.36 -3.77 -27.61
N THR A 598 19.47 -3.74 -26.86
CA THR A 598 19.96 -4.86 -26.04
C THR A 598 20.70 -4.34 -24.81
N GLY A 599 20.87 -5.17 -23.78
CA GLY A 599 21.54 -4.78 -22.54
C GLY A 599 20.60 -4.04 -21.57
N LYS A 600 21.14 -3.07 -20.83
CA LYS A 600 20.41 -2.29 -19.83
C LYS A 600 20.29 -0.83 -20.24
N HIS A 601 19.09 -0.29 -20.13
CA HIS A 601 18.77 1.11 -20.38
C HIS A 601 17.78 1.63 -19.34
N ASP A 602 17.78 2.94 -19.11
CA ASP A 602 16.65 3.61 -18.49
C ASP A 602 15.64 4.00 -19.59
N LEU A 603 14.34 3.85 -19.35
CA LEU A 603 13.29 4.17 -20.33
C LEU A 603 12.49 5.41 -19.93
N TYR A 604 12.49 6.41 -20.81
CA TYR A 604 11.58 7.55 -20.74
C TYR A 604 10.36 7.28 -21.61
N PHE A 605 9.17 7.32 -21.01
CA PHE A 605 7.89 7.33 -21.70
C PHE A 605 7.40 8.77 -21.74
N GLU A 606 7.28 9.34 -22.93
CA GLU A 606 7.03 10.77 -23.13
C GLU A 606 5.76 10.99 -23.93
N PHE A 607 4.91 11.90 -23.46
CA PHE A 607 3.55 12.10 -23.93
C PHE A 607 3.37 13.54 -24.45
N GLU A 608 2.97 13.65 -25.71
CA GLU A 608 2.58 14.91 -26.35
C GLU A 608 1.06 15.00 -26.38
N GLY A 609 0.48 16.12 -25.93
CA GLY A 609 -0.96 16.26 -25.74
C GLY A 609 -1.49 15.50 -24.51
N ASP A 610 -2.80 15.57 -24.29
CA ASP A 610 -3.43 15.00 -23.09
C ASP A 610 -3.68 13.49 -23.24
N VAL A 611 -3.14 12.70 -22.31
CA VAL A 611 -3.25 11.24 -22.26
C VAL A 611 -3.87 10.83 -20.92
N TYR A 612 -5.18 10.59 -20.93
CA TYR A 612 -5.94 10.47 -19.68
C TYR A 612 -5.66 9.20 -18.87
N ASN A 613 -5.35 8.06 -19.49
CA ASN A 613 -5.05 6.86 -18.71
C ASN A 613 -3.99 6.05 -19.46
N PHE A 614 -2.72 6.18 -19.09
CA PHE A 614 -1.72 5.19 -19.49
C PHE A 614 -1.85 3.96 -18.58
N GLU A 615 -2.50 2.91 -19.10
CA GLU A 615 -2.86 1.75 -18.29
C GLU A 615 -1.70 0.77 -18.15
N LYS A 616 -1.11 0.34 -19.28
CA LYS A 616 -0.18 -0.80 -19.30
C LYS A 616 0.82 -0.78 -20.46
N TRP A 617 1.94 -1.48 -20.27
CA TRP A 617 2.92 -1.75 -21.31
C TRP A 617 3.60 -3.13 -21.16
N ILE A 618 4.14 -3.65 -22.27
CA ILE A 618 4.97 -4.88 -22.34
C ILE A 618 5.77 -4.91 -23.66
N PHE A 619 6.99 -5.45 -23.65
CA PHE A 619 7.80 -5.71 -24.85
C PHE A 619 7.73 -7.18 -25.31
N GLU A 620 7.77 -7.42 -26.63
CA GLU A 620 7.70 -8.74 -27.29
C GLU A 620 8.58 -8.85 -28.55
#